data_AF-A0A0J6CCQ2-F1
#
_entry.id   AF-A0A0J6CCQ2-F1
#
_cell.length_a   1.000
_cell.length_b   1.000
_cell.length_c   1.000
_cell.angle_alpha   90.00
_cell.angle_beta   90.00
_cell.angle_gamma   90.00
#
_symmetry.space_group_name_H-M   'P 1'
#
loop_
_entity.id
_entity.type
_entity.pdbx_description
1 polymer ?
#
loop_
_entity_poly.entity_id
_entity_poly.type
_entity_poly.pdbx_seq_one_letter_code
_entity_poly.pdbx_strand_id
1 'polypeptide(L)'
;MPIPSLARWPLLLAGMLAGAAQAQPWPRPLLIGPGYGHCPDFYQALSVEQARQPELLARLRSLPAGAYGLADGKYLSRPEGGTLLATPPAEAGSLPRNLCLGSSATLHADRAPRPVLPDEQGRLRYLEVQISMLERLEGKVCALFSRRGVAAAAGCLDAPLSSPETDRLLQAFRLGSTLRLSLDSRQPRGWLATGQQAYRIESLSY
;
A
#
# COMPACT_ATOMS: atom_id res chain seq x y z
N MET A 1 50.68 -18.20 -58.77
CA MET A 1 49.88 -16.96 -58.65
C MET A 1 49.04 -16.86 -59.91
N PRO A 2 47.70 -16.69 -59.84
CA PRO A 2 47.05 -15.59 -59.12
C PRO A 2 45.83 -16.00 -58.25
N ILE A 3 45.48 -15.11 -57.30
CA ILE A 3 44.18 -14.93 -56.63
C ILE A 3 43.76 -13.52 -57.08
N PRO A 4 42.54 -13.26 -57.60
CA PRO A 4 41.43 -12.89 -56.71
C PRO A 4 40.00 -13.16 -57.24
N SER A 5 39.04 -13.29 -56.32
CA SER A 5 37.91 -12.35 -56.21
C SER A 5 36.93 -12.76 -55.13
N LEU A 6 36.76 -11.84 -54.18
CA LEU A 6 35.67 -11.79 -53.21
C LEU A 6 34.32 -11.57 -53.92
N ALA A 7 33.29 -12.24 -53.40
CA ALA A 7 31.93 -11.74 -53.12
C ALA A 7 30.82 -12.69 -53.58
N ARG A 8 30.04 -13.19 -52.62
CA ARG A 8 28.60 -12.89 -52.48
C ARG A 8 27.93 -13.78 -51.40
N TRP A 9 27.41 -13.12 -50.37
CA TRP A 9 26.43 -13.64 -49.41
C TRP A 9 25.08 -13.91 -50.11
N PRO A 10 24.19 -14.77 -49.54
CA PRO A 10 23.13 -14.23 -48.68
C PRO A 10 22.70 -15.09 -47.47
N LEU A 11 22.25 -14.37 -46.43
CA LEU A 11 21.17 -14.66 -45.48
C LEU A 11 20.80 -16.12 -45.16
N LEU A 12 21.01 -16.50 -43.90
CA LEU A 12 20.06 -17.35 -43.17
C LEU A 12 19.63 -16.63 -41.89
N LEU A 13 18.39 -16.13 -41.96
CA LEU A 13 17.54 -15.68 -40.87
C LEU A 13 17.09 -16.86 -40.00
N ALA A 14 16.73 -16.51 -38.77
CA ALA A 14 15.84 -17.23 -37.85
C ALA A 14 16.46 -18.33 -36.99
N GLY A 15 16.45 -18.08 -35.67
CA GLY A 15 16.78 -19.10 -34.68
C GLY A 15 16.77 -18.60 -33.24
N MET A 16 15.63 -18.06 -32.80
CA MET A 16 15.20 -17.99 -31.39
C MET A 16 15.88 -16.94 -30.50
N LEU A 17 15.27 -15.75 -30.54
CA LEU A 17 14.91 -14.99 -29.35
C LEU A 17 14.18 -15.90 -28.35
N ALA A 18 14.93 -16.59 -27.49
CA ALA A 18 14.39 -17.38 -26.39
C ALA A 18 15.14 -17.08 -25.10
N GLY A 19 15.44 -15.80 -24.86
CA GLY A 19 15.59 -15.27 -23.51
C GLY A 19 14.21 -14.87 -23.00
N ALA A 20 13.28 -15.81 -22.97
CA ALA A 20 12.02 -15.62 -22.26
C ALA A 20 12.41 -15.39 -20.80
N ALA A 21 12.36 -14.12 -20.37
CA ALA A 21 12.30 -13.75 -18.97
C ALA A 21 11.00 -14.31 -18.40
N GLN A 22 10.96 -15.62 -18.19
CA GLN A 22 9.98 -16.31 -17.36
C GLN A 22 10.34 -16.00 -15.90
N ALA A 23 10.16 -14.76 -15.49
CA ALA A 23 10.17 -14.37 -14.09
C ALA A 23 8.71 -14.28 -13.63
N GLN A 24 8.17 -15.46 -13.36
CA GLN A 24 7.01 -15.82 -12.54
C GLN A 24 5.83 -14.82 -12.40
N PRO A 25 4.60 -15.22 -12.80
CA PRO A 25 3.36 -14.53 -12.44
C PRO A 25 3.00 -14.87 -10.99
N TRP A 26 3.75 -14.32 -10.03
CA TRP A 26 3.25 -14.24 -8.66
C TRP A 26 2.31 -13.05 -8.58
N PRO A 27 1.07 -13.20 -8.08
CA PRO A 27 0.11 -12.10 -8.10
C PRO A 27 0.69 -10.95 -7.29
N ARG A 28 0.93 -9.82 -7.95
CA ARG A 28 1.37 -8.59 -7.27
C ARG A 28 0.39 -8.31 -6.13
N PRO A 29 0.88 -8.04 -4.90
CA PRO A 29 -0.04 -7.78 -3.80
C PRO A 29 -0.83 -6.52 -4.11
N LEU A 30 -2.15 -6.64 -4.09
CA LEU A 30 -3.09 -5.54 -4.11
C LEU A 30 -3.32 -5.15 -2.67
N LEU A 31 -3.02 -3.90 -2.36
CA LEU A 31 -3.21 -3.29 -1.05
C LEU A 31 -4.26 -2.18 -1.18
N ILE A 32 -5.15 -2.10 -0.20
CA ILE A 32 -6.03 -0.95 -0.06
C ILE A 32 -5.21 0.09 0.70
N GLY A 33 -4.70 1.06 -0.03
CA GLY A 33 -3.83 2.10 0.49
C GLY A 33 -4.61 3.14 1.28
N PRO A 34 -3.88 3.91 2.14
CA PRO A 34 -4.42 5.12 2.74
C PRO A 34 -4.97 6.03 1.64
N GLY A 35 -6.04 6.77 1.95
CA GLY A 35 -6.75 7.58 0.98
C GLY A 35 -5.94 8.69 0.34
N TYR A 36 -6.56 9.37 -0.63
CA TYR A 36 -6.12 10.62 -1.23
C TYR A 36 -4.94 10.53 -2.22
N GLY A 37 -4.97 9.54 -3.12
CA GLY A 37 -3.92 9.32 -4.11
C GLY A 37 -2.59 8.76 -3.59
N HIS A 38 -2.42 8.58 -2.27
CA HIS A 38 -1.19 8.01 -1.73
C HIS A 38 -1.18 6.47 -1.76
N CYS A 39 -0.03 5.91 -2.13
CA CYS A 39 0.28 4.49 -1.98
C CYS A 39 1.55 4.33 -1.13
N PRO A 40 1.59 3.36 -0.20
CA PRO A 40 2.76 3.15 0.64
C PRO A 40 4.02 2.86 -0.17
N ASP A 41 5.18 3.03 0.45
CA ASP A 41 6.46 2.73 -0.17
C ASP A 41 6.45 1.31 -0.80
N PHE A 42 7.06 1.18 -1.99
CA PHE A 42 7.11 -0.05 -2.81
C PHE A 42 5.79 -0.46 -3.49
N TYR A 43 4.72 0.32 -3.29
CA TYR A 43 3.46 0.20 -4.01
C TYR A 43 3.25 1.40 -4.94
N GLN A 44 2.63 1.15 -6.08
CA GLN A 44 2.19 2.19 -7.01
C GLN A 44 0.66 2.20 -7.11
N ALA A 45 0.06 3.35 -7.39
CA ALA A 45 -1.38 3.41 -7.64
C ALA A 45 -1.74 2.49 -8.82
N LEU A 46 -2.74 1.64 -8.62
CA LEU A 46 -3.27 0.74 -9.64
C LEU A 46 -3.93 1.57 -10.73
N SER A 47 -3.62 1.33 -12.01
CA SER A 47 -4.33 1.99 -13.11
C SER A 47 -5.64 1.26 -13.46
N VAL A 48 -6.56 1.94 -14.14
CA VAL A 48 -7.79 1.36 -14.69
C VAL A 48 -7.47 0.21 -15.64
N GLU A 49 -6.43 0.36 -16.47
CA GLU A 49 -5.99 -0.70 -17.38
C GLU A 49 -5.51 -1.94 -16.62
N GLN A 50 -4.68 -1.77 -15.60
CA GLN A 50 -4.22 -2.87 -14.75
C GLN A 50 -5.39 -3.50 -13.99
N ALA A 51 -6.32 -2.71 -13.49
CA ALA A 51 -7.51 -3.19 -12.80
C ALA A 51 -8.42 -4.08 -13.66
N ARG A 52 -8.36 -3.95 -15.00
CA ARG A 52 -9.09 -4.82 -15.94
C ARG A 52 -8.44 -6.18 -16.16
N GLN A 53 -7.25 -6.44 -15.62
CA GLN A 53 -6.63 -7.75 -15.72
C GLN A 53 -7.48 -8.79 -14.98
N PRO A 54 -7.74 -9.98 -15.57
CA PRO A 54 -8.64 -10.98 -15.00
C PRO A 54 -8.31 -11.37 -13.55
N GLU A 55 -7.01 -11.50 -13.25
CA GLU A 55 -6.50 -11.87 -11.92
C GLU A 55 -6.82 -10.81 -10.86
N LEU A 56 -6.78 -9.52 -11.24
CA LEU A 56 -7.09 -8.41 -10.35
C LEU A 56 -8.60 -8.19 -10.23
N LEU A 57 -9.36 -8.33 -11.31
CA LEU A 57 -10.83 -8.22 -11.31
C LEU A 57 -11.50 -9.11 -10.25
N ALA A 58 -11.03 -10.36 -10.09
CA ALA A 58 -11.55 -11.27 -9.08
C ALA A 58 -11.33 -10.74 -7.65
N ARG A 59 -10.14 -10.17 -7.39
CA ARG A 59 -9.80 -9.56 -6.09
C ARG A 59 -10.55 -8.26 -5.85
N LEU A 60 -10.77 -7.45 -6.88
CA LEU A 60 -11.53 -6.21 -6.77
C LEU A 60 -13.00 -6.49 -6.37
N ARG A 61 -13.61 -7.53 -6.95
CA ARG A 61 -14.99 -7.92 -6.63
C ARG A 61 -15.21 -8.38 -5.18
N SER A 62 -14.17 -8.83 -4.50
CA SER A 62 -14.25 -9.22 -3.08
C SER A 62 -14.05 -8.04 -2.13
N LEU A 63 -13.72 -6.84 -2.63
CA LEU A 63 -13.52 -5.67 -1.78
C LEU A 63 -14.82 -5.27 -1.06
N PRO A 64 -14.71 -4.71 0.16
CA PRO A 64 -15.84 -4.09 0.84
C PRO A 64 -16.53 -3.03 -0.03
N ALA A 65 -17.80 -2.75 0.28
CA ALA A 65 -18.58 -1.72 -0.40
C ALA A 65 -17.88 -0.35 -0.38
N GLY A 66 -18.14 0.43 -1.44
CA GLY A 66 -17.70 1.82 -1.57
C GLY A 66 -16.72 2.09 -2.71
N ALA A 67 -16.21 3.32 -2.72
CA ALA A 67 -15.35 3.85 -3.79
C ALA A 67 -13.87 3.78 -3.42
N TYR A 68 -13.04 3.53 -4.42
CA TYR A 68 -11.59 3.41 -4.31
C TYR A 68 -10.90 4.18 -5.45
N GLY A 69 -9.90 4.99 -5.13
CA GLY A 69 -9.07 5.70 -6.09
C GLY A 69 -8.10 4.78 -6.83
N LEU A 70 -7.88 5.08 -8.10
CA LEU A 70 -6.88 4.50 -8.99
C LEU A 70 -5.95 5.63 -9.46
N ALA A 71 -4.87 5.28 -10.17
CA ALA A 71 -3.94 6.27 -10.72
C ALA A 71 -4.62 7.25 -11.70
N ASP A 72 -5.55 6.73 -12.50
CA ASP A 72 -6.21 7.37 -13.64
C ASP A 72 -7.75 7.17 -13.61
N GLY A 73 -8.29 6.86 -12.43
CA GLY A 73 -9.71 6.52 -12.32
C GLY A 73 -10.20 6.20 -10.92
N LYS A 74 -11.34 5.53 -10.86
CA LYS A 74 -11.90 4.97 -9.62
C LYS A 74 -12.55 3.62 -9.86
N TYR A 75 -12.53 2.79 -8.82
CA TYR A 75 -13.28 1.55 -8.72
C TYR A 75 -14.44 1.73 -7.75
N LEU A 76 -15.65 1.47 -8.22
CA LEU A 76 -16.86 1.45 -7.41
C LEU A 76 -17.21 -0.02 -7.13
N SER A 77 -17.05 -0.46 -5.88
CA SER A 77 -17.42 -1.81 -5.44
C SER A 77 -18.95 -1.95 -5.38
N ARG A 78 -19.47 -2.84 -4.53
CA ARG A 78 -20.92 -2.94 -4.29
C ARG A 78 -21.45 -1.65 -3.64
N PRO A 79 -22.71 -1.25 -3.94
CA PRO A 79 -23.68 -1.94 -4.81
C PRO A 79 -23.49 -1.75 -6.33
N GLU A 80 -22.57 -0.90 -6.77
CA GLU A 80 -22.36 -0.48 -8.17
C GLU A 80 -21.72 -1.56 -9.07
N GLY A 81 -21.79 -2.83 -8.69
CA GLY A 81 -21.44 -3.98 -9.53
C GLY A 81 -19.94 -4.16 -9.82
N GLY A 82 -19.05 -3.38 -9.20
CA GLY A 82 -17.62 -3.44 -9.50
C GLY A 82 -17.26 -2.67 -10.77
N THR A 83 -17.68 -1.41 -10.84
CA THR A 83 -17.51 -0.54 -12.01
C THR A 83 -16.15 0.18 -11.98
N LEU A 84 -15.43 0.15 -13.11
CA LEU A 84 -14.20 0.91 -13.32
C LEU A 84 -14.50 2.14 -14.17
N LEU A 85 -14.17 3.33 -13.66
CA LEU A 85 -14.38 4.61 -14.34
C LEU A 85 -13.05 5.32 -14.51
N ALA A 86 -12.77 5.81 -15.71
CA ALA A 86 -11.68 6.75 -15.92
C ALA A 86 -12.12 8.13 -15.41
N THR A 87 -11.31 8.75 -14.57
CA THR A 87 -11.59 10.06 -13.96
C THR A 87 -10.28 10.84 -13.83
N PRO A 88 -10.33 12.19 -13.78
CA PRO A 88 -9.13 12.99 -13.55
C PRO A 88 -8.40 12.57 -12.25
N PRO A 89 -7.05 12.63 -12.21
CA PRO A 89 -6.27 12.24 -11.03
C PRO A 89 -6.67 12.98 -9.74
N ALA A 90 -7.12 14.23 -9.84
CA ALA A 90 -7.59 15.01 -8.69
C ALA A 90 -8.88 14.44 -8.07
N GLU A 91 -9.78 13.88 -8.89
CA GLU A 91 -11.01 13.26 -8.41
C GLU A 91 -10.71 11.91 -7.77
N ALA A 92 -9.87 11.10 -8.43
CA ALA A 92 -9.41 9.82 -7.89
C ALA A 92 -8.65 10.01 -6.56
N GLY A 93 -7.77 11.01 -6.53
CA GLY A 93 -7.01 11.44 -5.35
C GLY A 93 -7.82 12.16 -4.28
N SER A 94 -9.13 12.32 -4.44
CA SER A 94 -10.02 12.81 -3.37
C SER A 94 -10.65 11.67 -2.56
N LEU A 95 -10.55 10.43 -3.04
CA LEU A 95 -11.19 9.28 -2.43
C LEU A 95 -10.49 8.83 -1.14
N PRO A 96 -11.24 8.36 -0.13
CA PRO A 96 -10.69 8.03 1.18
C PRO A 96 -9.87 6.73 1.21
N ARG A 97 -9.84 5.98 0.10
CA ARG A 97 -9.08 4.73 -0.07
C ARG A 97 -8.54 4.67 -1.49
N ASN A 98 -7.31 4.20 -1.67
CA ASN A 98 -6.73 3.94 -2.99
C ASN A 98 -6.45 2.46 -3.17
N LEU A 99 -6.37 2.00 -4.42
CA LEU A 99 -5.90 0.67 -4.74
C LEU A 99 -4.45 0.78 -5.19
N CYS A 100 -3.58 0.06 -4.48
CA CYS A 100 -2.15 0.12 -4.64
C CYS A 100 -1.63 -1.27 -5.03
N LEU A 101 -0.85 -1.33 -6.10
CA LEU A 101 -0.26 -2.56 -6.63
C LEU A 101 1.22 -2.60 -6.26
N GLY A 102 1.65 -3.68 -5.61
CA GLY A 102 3.06 -3.87 -5.25
C GLY A 102 3.95 -4.05 -6.48
N SER A 103 5.10 -3.39 -6.50
CA SER A 103 6.12 -3.65 -7.52
C SER A 103 6.78 -5.01 -7.27
N SER A 104 6.71 -5.92 -8.24
CA SER A 104 7.18 -7.31 -8.13
C SER A 104 8.70 -7.47 -7.96
N ALA A 105 9.48 -6.38 -7.99
CA ALA A 105 10.94 -6.42 -7.89
C ALA A 105 11.49 -6.23 -6.46
N THR A 106 10.67 -5.76 -5.51
CA THR A 106 11.18 -5.32 -4.18
C THR A 106 10.35 -5.79 -2.99
N LEU A 107 9.24 -6.49 -3.21
CA LEU A 107 8.59 -7.27 -2.16
C LEU A 107 9.41 -8.52 -1.89
N HIS A 108 10.61 -8.31 -1.35
CA HIS A 108 11.28 -9.35 -0.62
C HIS A 108 10.29 -9.93 0.37
N ALA A 109 10.33 -11.25 0.51
CA ALA A 109 9.79 -11.98 1.64
C ALA A 109 10.46 -11.45 2.91
N ASP A 110 10.07 -10.25 3.34
CA ASP A 110 10.46 -9.69 4.62
C ASP A 110 9.78 -10.61 5.64
N ARG A 111 10.63 -11.40 6.31
CA ARG A 111 10.29 -12.14 7.52
C ARG A 111 9.33 -11.29 8.33
N ALA A 112 8.23 -11.89 8.77
CA ALA A 112 7.25 -11.25 9.64
C ALA A 112 7.98 -10.30 10.61
N PRO A 113 7.58 -9.01 10.68
CA PRO A 113 8.33 -8.02 11.44
C PRO A 113 8.66 -8.58 12.80
N ARG A 114 9.95 -8.56 13.18
CA ARG A 114 10.34 -9.01 14.52
C ARG A 114 9.50 -8.23 15.54
N PRO A 115 8.88 -8.91 16.53
CA PRO A 115 8.09 -8.23 17.53
C PRO A 115 8.95 -7.17 18.22
N VAL A 116 8.45 -5.92 18.22
CA VAL A 116 9.06 -4.84 18.98
C VAL A 116 8.70 -5.08 20.45
N LEU A 117 9.72 -5.22 21.29
CA LEU A 117 9.54 -5.36 22.74
C LEU A 117 9.46 -3.97 23.38
N PRO A 118 8.65 -3.81 24.44
CA PRO A 118 8.58 -2.56 25.17
C PRO A 118 9.91 -2.30 25.90
N ASP A 119 10.30 -1.03 26.02
CA ASP A 119 11.40 -0.60 26.88
C ASP A 119 11.03 -0.74 28.38
N GLU A 120 11.97 -0.46 29.27
CA GLU A 120 11.74 -0.52 30.73
C GLU A 120 10.61 0.40 31.21
N GLN A 121 10.25 1.42 30.43
CA GLN A 121 9.15 2.32 30.72
C GLN A 121 7.83 1.86 30.08
N GLY A 122 7.80 0.70 29.44
CA GLY A 122 6.64 0.16 28.75
C GLY A 122 6.40 0.77 27.37
N ARG A 123 7.38 1.45 26.76
CA ARG A 123 7.19 2.13 25.46
C ARG A 123 7.61 1.24 24.30
N LEU A 124 6.75 1.16 23.30
CA LEU A 124 7.05 0.52 22.02
C LEU A 124 7.44 1.61 21.02
N ARG A 125 8.61 1.45 20.39
CA ARG A 125 9.13 2.43 19.44
C ARG A 125 9.24 1.83 18.05
N TYR A 126 8.65 2.52 17.07
CA TYR A 126 8.69 2.13 15.67
C TYR A 126 9.28 3.27 14.86
N LEU A 127 10.16 2.91 13.93
CA LEU A 127 10.79 3.83 12.99
C LEU A 127 10.33 3.49 11.58
N GLU A 128 10.26 4.52 10.73
CA GLU A 128 9.94 4.39 9.31
C GLU A 128 8.57 3.75 9.07
N VAL A 129 7.56 4.18 9.82
CA VAL A 129 6.18 3.70 9.66
C VAL A 129 5.31 4.74 8.95
N GLN A 130 4.37 4.27 8.15
CA GLN A 130 3.33 5.08 7.49
C GLN A 130 1.97 4.66 8.03
N ILE A 131 1.01 5.59 8.06
CA ILE A 131 -0.37 5.26 8.44
C ILE A 131 -1.04 4.59 7.23
N SER A 132 -1.43 3.34 7.37
CA SER A 132 -2.06 2.55 6.31
C SER A 132 -3.58 2.48 6.42
N MET A 133 -4.11 2.66 7.63
CA MET A 133 -5.55 2.67 7.88
C MET A 133 -5.88 3.60 9.04
N LEU A 134 -7.04 4.26 8.96
CA LEU A 134 -7.65 4.99 10.06
C LEU A 134 -8.99 4.36 10.42
N GLU A 135 -9.27 4.23 11.71
CA GLU A 135 -10.50 3.66 12.24
C GLU A 135 -10.97 4.46 13.46
N ARG A 136 -12.26 4.38 13.78
CA ARG A 136 -12.81 4.87 15.04
C ARG A 136 -13.09 3.70 15.97
N LEU A 137 -12.44 3.69 17.13
CA LEU A 137 -12.65 2.69 18.18
C LEU A 137 -13.09 3.42 19.44
N GLU A 138 -14.30 3.11 19.94
CA GLU A 138 -14.85 3.69 21.17
C GLU A 138 -14.80 5.24 21.21
N GLY A 139 -15.04 5.88 20.06
CA GLY A 139 -15.03 7.35 19.94
C GLY A 139 -13.63 7.98 19.79
N LYS A 140 -12.56 7.18 19.77
CA LYS A 140 -11.18 7.63 19.56
C LYS A 140 -10.72 7.40 18.12
N VAL A 141 -9.81 8.23 17.63
CA VAL A 141 -9.14 7.98 16.34
C VAL A 141 -8.00 7.01 16.56
N CYS A 142 -8.03 5.91 15.82
CA CYS A 142 -6.99 4.90 15.79
C CYS A 142 -6.40 4.76 14.40
N ALA A 143 -5.15 4.34 14.36
CA ALA A 143 -4.36 4.17 13.16
C ALA A 143 -3.68 2.80 13.16
N LEU A 144 -3.72 2.14 12.00
CA LEU A 144 -2.79 1.07 11.67
C LEU A 144 -1.55 1.69 11.04
N PHE A 145 -0.39 1.29 11.55
CA PHE A 145 0.91 1.72 11.06
C PHE A 145 1.57 0.56 10.35
N SER A 146 2.03 0.80 9.12
CA SER A 146 2.73 -0.17 8.31
C SER A 146 4.16 0.28 8.06
N ARG A 147 5.09 -0.68 8.01
CA ARG A 147 6.45 -0.48 7.52
C ARG A 147 6.60 -1.25 6.22
N ARG A 148 6.90 -0.53 5.13
CA ARG A 148 7.02 -1.14 3.78
C ARG A 148 5.75 -1.92 3.36
N GLY A 149 4.58 -1.37 3.68
CA GLY A 149 3.28 -2.00 3.40
C GLY A 149 2.88 -3.16 4.30
N VAL A 150 3.74 -3.62 5.23
CA VAL A 150 3.39 -4.67 6.20
C VAL A 150 2.95 -4.03 7.52
N ALA A 151 1.81 -4.48 8.06
CA ALA A 151 1.31 -4.01 9.35
C ALA A 151 2.37 -4.23 10.44
N ALA A 152 2.67 -3.17 11.20
CA ALA A 152 3.73 -3.15 12.20
C ALA A 152 3.23 -2.78 13.60
N ALA A 153 2.26 -1.86 13.69
CA ALA A 153 1.71 -1.39 14.96
C ALA A 153 0.29 -0.86 14.80
N ALA A 154 -0.44 -0.76 15.91
CA ALA A 154 -1.70 -0.04 15.98
C ALA A 154 -1.72 0.89 17.19
N GLY A 155 -2.25 2.09 17.02
CA GLY A 155 -2.31 3.08 18.09
C GLY A 155 -3.54 3.96 18.02
N CYS A 156 -4.03 4.42 19.17
CA CYS A 156 -5.13 5.37 19.27
C CYS A 156 -4.69 6.65 19.98
N LEU A 157 -5.20 7.79 19.51
CA LEU A 157 -5.07 9.07 20.20
C LEU A 157 -6.05 9.12 21.38
N ASP A 158 -5.58 9.59 22.53
CA ASP A 158 -6.46 10.03 23.62
C ASP A 158 -6.77 11.53 23.46
N ALA A 159 -7.31 11.88 22.30
CA ALA A 159 -7.65 13.25 21.97
C ALA A 159 -9.04 13.31 21.32
N PRO A 160 -9.78 14.41 21.50
CA PRO A 160 -11.03 14.64 20.77
C PRO A 160 -10.83 14.61 19.25
N LEU A 161 -11.88 14.27 18.50
CA LEU A 161 -11.85 14.24 17.03
C LEU A 161 -11.51 15.60 16.41
N SER A 162 -11.82 16.70 17.10
CA SER A 162 -11.56 18.07 16.66
C SER A 162 -10.21 18.61 17.14
N SER A 163 -9.34 17.75 17.69
CA SER A 163 -8.07 18.20 18.25
C SER A 163 -6.99 18.36 17.18
N PRO A 164 -6.00 19.24 17.41
CA PRO A 164 -4.85 19.38 16.50
C PRO A 164 -4.06 18.08 16.30
N GLU A 165 -4.02 17.19 17.29
CA GLU A 165 -3.37 15.88 17.20
C GLU A 165 -4.09 14.98 16.19
N THR A 166 -5.43 15.00 16.21
CA THR A 166 -6.23 14.27 15.22
C THR A 166 -5.98 14.82 13.82
N ASP A 167 -5.98 16.15 13.65
CA ASP A 167 -5.69 16.76 12.35
C ASP A 167 -4.30 16.43 11.82
N ARG A 168 -3.28 16.40 12.69
CA ARG A 168 -1.92 15.97 12.32
C ARG A 168 -1.87 14.51 11.89
N LEU A 169 -2.58 13.63 12.59
CA LEU A 169 -2.66 12.22 12.22
C LEU A 169 -3.36 12.04 10.86
N LEU A 170 -4.46 12.76 10.63
CA LEU A 170 -5.16 12.79 9.34
C LEU A 170 -4.27 13.35 8.22
N GLN A 171 -3.51 14.41 8.49
CA GLN A 171 -2.59 14.99 7.53
C GLN A 171 -1.45 14.02 7.19
N ALA A 172 -0.84 13.38 8.19
CA ALA A 172 0.21 12.38 7.97
C ALA A 172 -0.30 11.19 7.14
N PHE A 173 -1.55 10.77 7.35
CA PHE A 173 -2.21 9.74 6.54
C PHE A 173 -2.40 10.19 5.10
N ARG A 174 -2.92 11.41 4.88
CA ARG A 174 -3.13 11.99 3.54
C ARG A 174 -1.82 12.14 2.76
N LEU A 175 -0.78 12.58 3.43
CA LEU A 175 0.53 12.83 2.82
C LEU A 175 1.39 11.58 2.70
N GLY A 176 0.99 10.46 3.33
CA GLY A 176 1.81 9.27 3.36
C GLY A 176 3.14 9.46 4.09
N SER A 177 3.14 10.31 5.11
CA SER A 177 4.36 10.69 5.79
C SER A 177 5.00 9.48 6.46
N THR A 178 6.33 9.40 6.34
CA THR A 178 7.15 8.46 7.11
C THR A 178 7.33 9.02 8.51
N LEU A 179 7.02 8.21 9.52
CA LEU A 179 6.91 8.64 10.91
C LEU A 179 7.78 7.78 11.84
N ARG A 180 8.11 8.39 12.98
CA ARG A 180 8.57 7.73 14.21
C ARG A 180 7.41 7.72 15.18
N LEU A 181 7.08 6.53 15.69
CA LEU A 181 5.92 6.28 16.55
C LEU A 181 6.38 5.78 17.92
N SER A 182 5.84 6.37 18.98
CA SER A 182 5.93 5.84 20.35
C SER A 182 4.53 5.46 20.85
N LEU A 183 4.39 4.25 21.36
CA LEU A 183 3.16 3.75 21.99
C LEU A 183 3.41 3.34 23.45
N ASP A 184 2.43 3.55 24.32
CA ASP A 184 2.47 3.08 25.71
C ASP A 184 1.81 1.70 25.83
N SER A 185 2.62 0.64 25.88
CA SER A 185 2.13 -0.76 25.94
C SER A 185 1.33 -1.08 27.20
N ARG A 186 1.49 -0.28 28.26
CA ARG A 186 0.74 -0.42 29.51
C ARG A 186 -0.70 0.07 29.38
N GLN A 187 -1.03 0.75 28.28
CA GLN A 187 -2.33 1.35 28.02
C GLN A 187 -2.94 0.79 26.73
N PRO A 188 -3.46 -0.46 26.76
CA PRO A 188 -4.19 -1.02 25.63
C PRO A 188 -5.47 -0.21 25.36
N ARG A 189 -5.87 -0.18 24.09
CA ARG A 189 -7.07 0.51 23.59
C ARG A 189 -8.05 -0.42 22.89
N GLY A 190 -7.76 -1.73 22.89
CA GLY A 190 -8.56 -2.76 22.25
C GLY A 190 -7.90 -3.31 21.00
N TRP A 191 -8.71 -3.81 20.08
CA TRP A 191 -8.28 -4.44 18.84
C TRP A 191 -8.91 -3.71 17.66
N LEU A 192 -8.10 -3.39 16.65
CA LEU A 192 -8.61 -2.86 15.39
C LEU A 192 -9.37 -3.95 14.61
N ALA A 193 -10.15 -3.56 13.61
CA ALA A 193 -10.82 -4.51 12.72
C ALA A 193 -9.86 -5.47 12.00
N THR A 194 -8.58 -5.11 11.91
CA THR A 194 -7.51 -5.95 11.35
C THR A 194 -7.00 -7.04 12.30
N GLY A 195 -7.49 -7.08 13.54
CA GLY A 195 -6.99 -7.99 14.57
C GLY A 195 -5.65 -7.55 15.17
N GLN A 196 -5.20 -6.31 14.94
CA GLN A 196 -4.01 -5.75 15.57
C GLN A 196 -4.38 -5.11 16.92
N GLN A 197 -3.68 -5.46 17.99
CA GLN A 197 -3.85 -4.82 19.30
C GLN A 197 -3.36 -3.37 19.25
N ALA A 198 -4.24 -2.44 19.63
CA ALA A 198 -3.95 -1.01 19.66
C ALA A 198 -3.55 -0.55 21.06
N TYR A 199 -2.63 0.42 21.12
CA TYR A 199 -2.15 1.04 22.34
C TYR A 199 -2.30 2.56 22.31
N ARG A 200 -2.15 3.24 23.44
CA ARG A 200 -2.13 4.72 23.45
C ARG A 200 -0.93 5.25 22.67
N ILE A 201 -1.17 6.17 21.73
CA ILE A 201 -0.11 6.94 21.06
C ILE A 201 0.45 7.96 22.05
N GLU A 202 1.75 7.90 22.31
CA GLU A 202 2.46 8.90 23.12
C GLU A 202 3.04 10.02 22.26
N SER A 203 3.62 9.67 21.11
CA SER A 203 4.21 10.65 20.21
C SER A 203 4.26 10.16 18.76
N LEU A 204 4.17 11.13 17.86
CA LEU A 204 4.34 11.02 16.42
C LEU A 204 5.32 12.11 15.99
N SER A 205 6.42 11.73 15.34
CA SER A 205 7.39 12.67 14.76
C SER A 205 7.87 12.20 13.39
N TYR A 206 8.60 13.06 12.68
CA TYR A 206 9.16 12.80 11.35
C TYR A 206 10.65 12.43 11.45
#